data_AF-G1VCJ0-F1
#
_entry.id   AF-G1VCJ0-F1
#
_cell.length_a   1.000
_cell.length_b   1.000
_cell.length_c   1.000
_cell.angle_alpha   90.00
_cell.angle_beta   90.00
_cell.angle_gamma   90.00
#
_symmetry.space_group_name_H-M   'P 1'
#
loop_
_entity.id
_entity.type
_entity.pdbx_description
1 polymer ?
#
loop_
_entity_poly.entity_id
_entity_poly.type
_entity_poly.pdbx_seq_one_letter_code
_entity_poly.pdbx_strand_id
1 'polypeptide(L)'
;MEEIKRDSFIVYRSYWEGLKLMDKDVQCEVYNAIMEYGFTGNVPDLSPTAEGIFILMKPNIDVSLTRYKNGRKGGNISASKRTVSKVNTKQMTYDDEIKEMLENKQWNEPVCMQLKINSEEFKQRISEFSTHLKCTMDGVGHDSIGDAHRHFISWMHKKYPPQTTSEEPSQPDYTYNGGFGGQDV
;
A
#
# COMPACT_ATOMS: atom_id res chain seq x y z
N MET A 1 11.73 30.66 -10.04
CA MET A 1 11.52 29.38 -9.31
C MET A 1 10.04 29.23 -9.06
N GLU A 2 9.52 28.01 -9.13
CA GLU A 2 8.10 27.75 -8.84
C GLU A 2 7.85 28.01 -7.36
N GLU A 3 6.96 28.95 -7.03
CA GLU A 3 6.63 29.28 -5.65
C GLU A 3 5.89 28.08 -5.03
N ILE A 4 6.46 27.50 -3.99
CA ILE A 4 5.84 26.42 -3.23
C ILE A 4 5.20 27.06 -2.02
N LYS A 5 3.92 26.78 -1.80
CA LYS A 5 3.20 27.23 -0.62
C LYS A 5 2.31 26.09 -0.19
N ARG A 6 2.71 25.40 0.88
CA ARG A 6 1.93 24.30 1.48
C ARG A 6 1.49 24.70 2.88
N ASP A 7 0.36 24.18 3.32
CA ASP A 7 -0.23 24.56 4.61
C ASP A 7 0.36 23.78 5.80
N SER A 8 1.01 22.64 5.53
CA SER A 8 1.53 21.79 6.59
C SER A 8 2.73 20.96 6.16
N PHE A 9 3.53 20.56 7.16
CA PHE A 9 4.65 19.64 7.01
C PHE A 9 4.97 18.90 8.31
N ILE A 10 5.79 17.85 8.20
CA ILE A 10 6.17 17.01 9.31
C ILE A 10 7.46 17.54 9.94
N VAL A 11 7.44 17.72 11.26
CA VAL A 11 8.61 18.02 12.10
C VAL A 11 8.74 16.90 13.13
N TYR A 12 9.96 16.38 13.29
CA TYR A 12 10.22 15.29 14.23
C TYR A 12 10.46 15.82 15.64
N ARG A 13 9.97 15.09 16.66
CA ARG A 13 10.20 15.39 18.09
C ARG A 13 11.69 15.54 18.41
N SER A 14 12.53 14.71 17.79
CA SER A 14 13.98 14.74 17.98
C SER A 14 14.61 16.10 17.64
N TYR A 15 14.01 16.87 16.72
CA TYR A 15 14.51 18.21 16.39
C TYR A 15 14.29 19.16 17.56
N TRP A 16 13.09 19.12 18.16
CA TRP A 16 12.81 19.90 19.35
C TRP A 16 13.71 19.50 20.53
N GLU A 17 13.96 18.20 20.70
CA GLU A 17 14.83 17.70 21.76
C GLU A 17 16.30 18.09 21.60
N GLY A 18 16.79 18.15 20.37
CA GLY A 18 18.15 18.65 20.09
C GLY A 18 18.24 20.17 20.23
N LEU A 19 17.32 20.90 19.59
CA LEU A 19 17.34 22.36 19.55
C LEU A 19 17.10 23.01 20.92
N LYS A 20 16.39 22.36 21.83
CA LYS A 20 16.19 22.89 23.20
C LYS A 20 17.46 22.94 24.05
N LEU A 21 18.51 22.20 23.66
CA LEU A 21 19.80 22.16 24.35
C LEU A 21 20.79 23.21 23.83
N MET A 22 20.41 23.93 22.78
CA MET A 22 21.27 24.91 22.10
C MET A 22 21.02 26.33 22.61
N ASP A 23 21.95 27.22 22.30
CA ASP A 23 21.81 28.65 22.57
C ASP A 23 20.55 29.21 21.90
N LYS A 24 19.91 30.19 22.55
CA LYS A 24 18.60 30.70 22.15
C LYS A 24 18.60 31.32 20.74
N ASP A 25 19.69 31.95 20.38
CA ASP A 25 19.84 32.59 19.07
C ASP A 25 19.93 31.53 17.95
N VAL A 26 20.81 30.55 18.10
CA VAL A 26 20.94 29.42 17.17
C VAL A 26 19.65 28.61 17.10
N GLN A 27 19.00 28.37 18.25
CA GLN A 27 17.72 27.69 18.33
C GLN A 27 16.65 28.43 17.50
N CYS A 28 16.56 29.75 17.64
CA CYS A 28 15.60 30.58 16.92
C CYS A 28 15.86 30.55 15.40
N GLU A 29 17.12 30.73 14.99
CA GLU A 29 17.55 30.68 13.60
C GLU A 29 17.16 29.35 12.95
N VAL A 30 17.47 28.22 13.59
CA VAL A 30 17.17 26.91 13.01
C VAL A 30 15.67 26.64 12.95
N TYR A 31 14.88 27.05 13.96
CA TYR A 31 13.42 26.92 13.88
C TYR A 31 12.84 27.75 12.73
N ASN A 32 13.28 29.00 12.58
CA ASN A 32 12.84 29.85 11.48
C ASN A 32 13.22 29.21 10.13
N ALA A 33 14.43 28.68 10.00
CA ALA A 33 14.87 27.97 8.80
C ALA A 33 14.02 26.75 8.47
N ILE A 34 13.72 25.90 9.47
CA ILE A 34 12.88 24.71 9.28
C ILE A 34 11.48 25.10 8.80
N MET A 35 10.89 26.16 9.38
CA MET A 35 9.56 26.62 9.02
C MET A 35 9.55 27.26 7.62
N GLU A 36 10.47 28.19 7.35
CA GLU A 36 10.54 28.89 6.06
C GLU A 36 10.83 27.90 4.92
N TYR A 37 11.85 27.05 5.08
CA TYR A 37 12.16 26.01 4.11
C TYR A 37 11.04 24.98 3.99
N GLY A 38 10.43 24.63 5.13
CA GLY A 38 9.27 23.76 5.19
C GLY A 38 8.15 24.28 4.31
N PHE A 39 7.71 25.51 4.48
CA PHE A 39 6.53 26.03 3.77
C PHE A 39 6.82 26.51 2.35
N THR A 40 8.00 27.10 2.12
CA THR A 40 8.32 27.81 0.88
C THR A 40 9.35 27.09 0.00
N GLY A 41 10.17 26.23 0.60
CA GLY A 41 11.34 25.64 -0.05
C GLY A 41 12.53 26.59 -0.19
N ASN A 42 12.46 27.81 0.38
CA ASN A 42 13.56 28.76 0.39
C ASN A 42 14.46 28.53 1.61
N VAL A 43 15.77 28.62 1.40
CA VAL A 43 16.77 28.52 2.48
C VAL A 43 17.09 29.95 2.91
N PRO A 44 16.81 30.34 4.18
CA PRO A 44 17.20 31.65 4.68
C PRO A 44 18.71 31.71 4.97
N ASP A 45 19.23 32.93 5.11
CA ASP A 45 20.58 33.15 5.60
C ASP A 45 20.68 32.80 7.09
N LEU A 46 21.72 32.05 7.46
CA LEU A 46 21.90 31.48 8.79
C LEU A 46 23.33 31.71 9.28
N SER A 47 23.53 31.73 10.60
CA SER A 47 24.88 31.62 11.17
C SER A 47 25.51 30.25 10.81
N PRO A 48 26.85 30.13 10.76
CA PRO A 48 27.51 28.87 10.39
C PRO A 48 27.10 27.67 11.25
N THR A 49 26.83 27.90 12.54
CA THR A 49 26.34 26.86 13.45
C THR A 49 24.92 26.44 13.11
N ALA A 50 24.01 27.40 12.92
CA ALA A 50 22.62 27.13 12.54
C ALA A 50 22.55 26.45 11.16
N GLU A 51 23.36 26.89 10.20
CA GLU A 51 23.46 26.32 8.87
C GLU A 51 23.89 24.85 8.93
N GLY A 52 24.93 24.52 9.71
CA GLY A 52 25.39 23.14 9.88
C GLY A 52 24.29 22.22 10.41
N ILE A 53 23.51 22.68 11.39
CA ILE A 53 22.38 21.92 11.95
C ILE A 53 21.25 21.79 10.93
N PHE A 54 20.92 22.88 10.25
CA PHE A 54 19.88 22.88 9.23
C PHE A 54 20.21 21.93 8.08
N ILE A 55 21.47 21.89 7.61
CA ILE A 55 21.96 20.94 6.59
C ILE A 55 21.72 19.49 7.02
N LEU A 56 21.90 19.16 8.31
CA LEU A 56 21.64 17.81 8.81
C LEU A 56 20.15 17.46 8.83
N MET A 57 19.27 18.44 9.10
CA MET A 57 17.82 18.23 9.15
C MET A 57 17.15 18.26 7.76
N LYS A 58 17.71 19.06 6.84
CA LYS A 58 17.17 19.36 5.51
C LYS A 58 16.80 18.12 4.69
N PRO A 59 17.58 17.02 4.63
CA PRO A 59 17.22 15.85 3.83
C PRO A 59 15.86 15.25 4.20
N ASN A 60 15.49 15.29 5.48
CA ASN A 60 14.21 14.78 5.93
C ASN A 60 13.03 15.67 5.47
N ILE A 61 13.25 16.98 5.44
CA ILE A 61 12.27 17.95 4.92
C ILE A 61 12.18 17.84 3.39
N ASP A 62 13.29 17.59 2.70
CA ASP A 62 13.38 17.40 1.24
C ASP A 62 12.50 16.24 0.76
N VAL A 63 12.48 15.13 1.50
CA VAL A 63 11.60 13.99 1.18
C VAL A 63 10.14 14.41 1.23
N SER A 64 9.73 15.15 2.26
CA SER A 64 8.37 15.69 2.39
C SER A 64 8.03 16.64 1.25
N LEU A 65 8.94 17.55 0.90
CA LEU A 65 8.77 18.51 -0.18
C LEU A 65 8.67 17.83 -1.55
N THR A 66 9.49 16.80 -1.79
CA THR A 66 9.49 16.02 -3.03
C THR A 66 8.17 15.26 -3.20
N ARG A 67 7.66 14.64 -2.13
CA ARG A 67 6.35 13.98 -2.13
C ARG A 67 5.24 14.98 -2.44
N TYR A 68 5.28 16.17 -1.84
CA TYR A 68 4.31 17.23 -2.13
C TYR A 68 4.35 17.67 -3.61
N LYS A 69 5.54 17.93 -4.16
CA LYS A 69 5.73 18.29 -5.58
C LYS A 69 5.21 17.19 -6.52
N ASN A 70 5.52 15.93 -6.23
CA ASN A 70 5.06 14.80 -7.03
C ASN A 70 3.55 14.60 -6.93
N GLY A 71 2.97 14.78 -5.74
CA GLY A 71 1.52 14.76 -5.54
C GLY A 71 0.81 15.86 -6.32
N ARG A 72 1.37 17.07 -6.35
CA ARG A 72 0.83 18.21 -7.12
C ARG A 72 0.87 17.99 -8.64
N LYS A 73 1.90 17.29 -9.14
CA LYS A 73 1.98 16.88 -10.55
C LYS A 73 0.99 15.77 -10.92
N GLY A 74 0.38 15.11 -9.94
CA GLY A 74 -0.47 13.93 -10.14
C GLY A 74 0.34 12.68 -10.52
N GLY A 75 -0.31 11.52 -10.42
CA GLY A 75 0.27 10.25 -10.86
C GLY A 75 0.45 10.25 -12.38
N ASN A 76 1.68 10.50 -12.85
CA ASN A 76 2.01 10.39 -14.25
C ASN A 76 2.19 8.89 -14.58
N ILE A 77 1.09 8.18 -14.85
CA ILE A 77 1.18 6.86 -15.46
C ILE A 77 1.74 7.12 -16.87
N SER A 78 3.02 6.83 -17.08
CA SER A 78 3.65 7.00 -18.39
C SER A 78 2.76 6.37 -19.45
N ALA A 79 2.43 7.14 -20.49
CA ALA A 79 1.56 6.69 -21.58
C ALA A 79 2.08 5.39 -22.23
N SER A 80 3.37 5.09 -22.07
CA SER A 80 3.98 3.83 -22.51
C SER A 80 3.44 2.58 -21.83
N LYS A 81 2.73 2.69 -20.69
CA LYS A 81 2.00 1.57 -20.06
C LYS A 81 0.48 1.73 -20.12
N ARG A 82 -0.01 2.81 -20.75
CA ARG A 82 -1.42 3.01 -21.09
C ARG A 82 -1.61 2.87 -22.60
N THR A 83 -1.59 1.64 -23.09
CA THR A 83 -2.61 1.25 -24.09
C THR A 83 -3.94 1.05 -23.35
N VAL A 84 -4.41 2.11 -22.67
CA VAL A 84 -5.83 2.21 -22.37
C VAL A 84 -6.38 2.91 -23.61
N SER A 85 -6.68 2.10 -24.63
CA SER A 85 -7.75 2.44 -25.55
C SER A 85 -8.86 3.03 -24.70
N LYS A 86 -9.41 4.16 -25.13
CA LYS A 86 -10.63 4.75 -24.57
C LYS A 86 -11.75 3.73 -24.81
N VAL A 87 -11.75 2.64 -24.05
CA VAL A 87 -12.80 1.65 -24.03
C VAL A 87 -13.92 2.39 -23.34
N ASN A 88 -14.98 2.66 -24.08
CA ASN A 88 -16.28 2.91 -23.46
C ASN A 88 -16.45 1.79 -22.44
N THR A 89 -16.32 2.08 -21.15
CA THR A 89 -16.58 1.12 -20.08
C THR A 89 -18.06 0.80 -20.18
N LYS A 90 -18.38 -0.20 -21.00
CA LYS A 90 -19.66 -0.85 -21.01
C LYS A 90 -19.77 -1.38 -19.58
N GLN A 91 -20.66 -0.80 -18.77
CA GLN A 91 -20.97 -1.36 -17.46
C GLN A 91 -21.29 -2.84 -17.72
N MET A 92 -20.45 -3.73 -17.20
CA MET A 92 -20.66 -5.16 -17.37
C MET A 92 -21.85 -5.53 -16.50
N THR A 93 -22.74 -6.35 -17.04
CA THR A 93 -23.82 -6.90 -16.23
C THR A 93 -23.26 -8.00 -15.34
N TYR A 94 -23.95 -8.34 -14.25
CA TYR A 94 -23.51 -9.44 -13.38
C TYR A 94 -23.33 -10.76 -14.15
N ASP A 95 -24.18 -11.01 -15.15
CA ASP A 95 -24.09 -12.24 -15.93
C ASP A 95 -22.80 -12.25 -16.80
N ASP A 96 -22.33 -11.08 -17.27
CA ASP A 96 -21.07 -10.95 -18.00
C ASP A 96 -19.86 -11.14 -17.07
N GLU A 97 -19.90 -10.58 -15.86
CA GLU A 97 -18.84 -10.74 -14.85
C GLU A 97 -18.69 -12.20 -14.41
N ILE A 98 -19.82 -12.87 -14.13
CA ILE A 98 -19.84 -14.28 -13.73
C ILE A 98 -19.28 -15.18 -14.83
N LYS A 99 -19.60 -14.88 -16.09
CA LYS A 99 -19.04 -15.61 -17.24
C LYS A 99 -17.53 -15.42 -17.34
N GLU A 100 -17.02 -14.19 -17.19
CA GLU A 100 -15.58 -13.92 -17.18
C GLU A 100 -14.87 -14.64 -16.04
N MET A 101 -15.46 -14.63 -14.83
CA MET A 101 -14.91 -15.32 -13.65
C MET A 101 -14.80 -16.84 -13.84
N LEU A 102 -15.71 -17.45 -14.60
CA LEU A 102 -15.65 -18.88 -14.94
C LEU A 102 -14.62 -19.17 -16.03
N GLU A 103 -14.52 -18.33 -17.06
CA GLU A 103 -13.65 -18.53 -18.22
C GLU A 103 -12.18 -18.18 -17.94
N ASN A 104 -11.90 -17.24 -17.02
CA ASN A 104 -10.56 -16.76 -16.74
C ASN A 104 -9.74 -17.73 -15.87
N LYS A 105 -9.03 -18.64 -16.53
CA LYS A 105 -8.14 -19.63 -15.87
C LYS A 105 -7.04 -19.02 -15.03
N GLN A 106 -6.52 -17.87 -15.45
CA GLN A 106 -5.44 -17.16 -14.75
C GLN A 106 -5.89 -16.68 -13.36
N TRP A 107 -7.19 -16.49 -13.16
CA TRP A 107 -7.76 -16.09 -11.88
C TRP A 107 -8.43 -17.26 -11.14
N ASN A 108 -9.17 -18.12 -11.83
CA ASN A 108 -9.95 -19.18 -11.19
C ASN A 108 -9.07 -20.26 -10.52
N GLU A 109 -7.94 -20.64 -11.13
CA GLU A 109 -7.06 -21.71 -10.65
C GLU A 109 -6.37 -21.31 -9.33
N PRO A 110 -5.73 -20.11 -9.22
CA PRO A 110 -5.21 -19.62 -7.95
C PRO A 110 -6.28 -19.49 -6.86
N VAL A 111 -7.48 -19.03 -7.20
CA VAL A 111 -8.58 -18.87 -6.24
C VAL A 111 -9.07 -20.23 -5.72
N CYS A 112 -9.18 -21.23 -6.60
CA CYS A 112 -9.53 -22.58 -6.19
C CYS A 112 -8.48 -23.18 -5.23
N MET A 113 -7.19 -22.97 -5.52
CA MET A 113 -6.10 -23.40 -4.64
C MET A 113 -6.17 -22.68 -3.29
N GLN A 114 -6.36 -21.36 -3.27
CA GLN A 114 -6.41 -20.55 -2.06
C GLN A 114 -7.60 -20.94 -1.17
N LEU A 115 -8.76 -21.16 -1.77
CA LEU A 115 -9.99 -21.55 -1.06
C LEU A 115 -10.06 -23.06 -0.78
N LYS A 116 -9.03 -23.82 -1.18
CA LYS A 116 -8.93 -25.29 -1.05
C LYS A 116 -10.18 -26.00 -1.58
N ILE A 117 -10.60 -25.63 -2.79
CA ILE A 117 -11.78 -26.18 -3.47
C ILE A 117 -11.47 -26.81 -4.80
N ASN A 118 -12.28 -27.80 -5.16
CA ASN A 118 -12.25 -28.38 -6.49
C ASN A 118 -13.00 -27.50 -7.51
N SER A 119 -12.81 -27.81 -8.80
CA SER A 119 -13.39 -27.05 -9.92
C SER A 119 -14.92 -27.07 -9.94
N GLU A 120 -15.55 -28.17 -9.51
CA GLU A 120 -17.02 -28.31 -9.47
C GLU A 120 -17.63 -27.50 -8.32
N GLU A 121 -17.02 -27.54 -7.15
CA GLU A 121 -17.38 -26.70 -6.00
C GLU A 121 -17.22 -25.22 -6.30
N PHE A 122 -16.19 -24.84 -7.06
CA PHE A 122 -16.01 -23.47 -7.49
C PHE A 122 -17.18 -22.99 -8.38
N LYS A 123 -17.61 -23.79 -9.35
CA LYS A 123 -18.78 -23.48 -10.20
C LYS A 123 -20.05 -23.32 -9.37
N GLN A 124 -20.25 -24.19 -8.38
CA GLN A 124 -21.39 -24.10 -7.46
C GLN A 124 -21.33 -22.82 -6.61
N ARG A 125 -20.16 -22.46 -6.09
CA ARG A 125 -20.01 -21.24 -5.27
C ARG A 125 -20.18 -19.97 -6.10
N ILE A 126 -19.78 -19.99 -7.37
CA ILE A 126 -20.03 -18.90 -8.31
C ILE A 126 -21.53 -18.76 -8.64
N SER A 127 -22.28 -19.86 -8.76
CA SER A 127 -23.73 -19.78 -8.98
C SER A 127 -24.49 -19.26 -7.75
N GLU A 128 -24.05 -19.64 -6.55
CA GLU A 128 -24.56 -19.09 -5.29
C GLU A 128 -24.22 -17.59 -5.15
N PHE A 129 -23.01 -17.18 -5.56
CA PHE A 129 -22.63 -15.78 -5.62
C PHE A 129 -23.47 -14.98 -6.62
N SER A 130 -23.75 -15.53 -7.81
CA SER A 130 -24.65 -14.93 -8.79
C SER A 130 -26.05 -14.69 -8.22
N THR A 131 -26.58 -15.67 -7.48
CA THR A 131 -27.88 -15.55 -6.79
C THR A 131 -27.82 -14.47 -5.71
N HIS A 132 -26.74 -14.40 -4.94
CA HIS A 132 -26.53 -13.37 -3.93
C HIS A 132 -26.51 -11.96 -4.54
N LEU A 133 -25.78 -11.76 -5.65
CA LEU A 133 -25.75 -10.47 -6.35
C LEU A 133 -27.15 -10.03 -6.81
N LYS A 134 -27.93 -10.95 -7.37
CA LYS A 134 -29.31 -10.69 -7.82
C LYS A 134 -30.28 -10.33 -6.68
N CYS A 135 -30.02 -10.78 -5.46
CA CYS A 135 -30.90 -10.56 -4.31
C CYS A 135 -30.47 -9.39 -3.41
N THR A 136 -29.22 -8.92 -3.48
CA THR A 136 -28.67 -7.94 -2.51
C THR A 136 -28.33 -6.58 -3.09
N MET A 137 -28.18 -6.46 -4.42
CA MET A 137 -27.75 -5.22 -5.07
C MET A 137 -28.79 -4.79 -6.12
N ASP A 138 -29.13 -3.49 -6.15
CA ASP A 138 -30.17 -2.85 -6.98
C ASP A 138 -29.85 -2.85 -8.50
N GLY A 139 -29.38 -3.97 -9.05
CA GLY A 139 -29.24 -4.17 -10.49
C GLY A 139 -28.04 -3.48 -11.16
N VAL A 140 -27.14 -2.85 -10.41
CA VAL A 140 -25.94 -2.18 -10.95
C VAL A 140 -24.70 -3.05 -10.76
N GLY A 141 -24.13 -3.52 -11.89
CA GLY A 141 -22.88 -4.29 -11.94
C GLY A 141 -21.69 -3.56 -11.29
N HIS A 142 -20.60 -4.28 -11.04
CA HIS A 142 -19.41 -3.69 -10.43
C HIS A 142 -18.72 -2.74 -11.41
N ASP A 143 -17.98 -1.77 -10.87
CA ASP A 143 -17.23 -0.79 -11.66
C ASP A 143 -16.10 -1.43 -12.50
N SER A 144 -15.67 -2.66 -12.13
CA SER A 144 -14.68 -3.44 -12.88
C SER A 144 -14.70 -4.91 -12.47
N ILE A 145 -14.18 -5.79 -13.33
CA ILE A 145 -14.01 -7.21 -13.02
C ILE A 145 -13.14 -7.45 -11.78
N GLY A 146 -12.11 -6.62 -11.58
CA GLY A 146 -11.25 -6.72 -10.38
C GLY A 146 -12.00 -6.43 -9.09
N ASP A 147 -13.08 -5.64 -9.16
CA ASP A 147 -13.96 -5.38 -8.04
C ASP A 147 -14.90 -6.56 -7.77
N ALA A 148 -15.46 -7.16 -8.82
CA ALA A 148 -16.23 -8.40 -8.73
C ALA A 148 -15.42 -9.54 -8.10
N HIS A 149 -14.13 -9.68 -8.44
CA HIS A 149 -13.23 -10.66 -7.83
C HIS A 149 -13.07 -10.46 -6.32
N ARG A 150 -12.88 -9.21 -5.88
CA ARG A 150 -12.74 -8.89 -4.45
C ARG A 150 -14.03 -9.16 -3.69
N HIS A 151 -15.17 -8.81 -4.29
CA HIS A 151 -16.47 -9.06 -3.69
C HIS A 151 -16.72 -10.56 -3.53
N PHE A 152 -16.42 -11.37 -4.54
CA PHE A 152 -16.53 -12.82 -4.44
C PHE A 152 -15.67 -13.40 -3.32
N ILE A 153 -14.39 -13.01 -3.22
CA ILE A 153 -13.48 -13.50 -2.15
C ILE A 153 -14.00 -13.09 -0.77
N SER A 154 -14.45 -11.85 -0.61
CA SER A 154 -15.03 -11.36 0.65
C SER A 154 -16.30 -12.14 1.03
N TRP A 155 -17.20 -12.35 0.06
CA TRP A 155 -18.42 -13.13 0.24
C TRP A 155 -18.11 -14.58 0.62
N MET A 156 -17.12 -15.18 -0.03
CA MET A 156 -16.62 -16.53 0.25
C MET A 156 -16.14 -16.68 1.70
N HIS A 157 -15.30 -15.76 2.18
CA HIS A 157 -14.83 -15.78 3.57
C HIS A 157 -15.95 -15.57 4.60
N LYS A 158 -16.99 -14.81 4.24
CA LYS A 158 -18.15 -14.57 5.11
C LYS A 158 -19.08 -15.77 5.17
N LYS A 159 -19.29 -16.47 4.06
CA LYS A 159 -20.20 -17.63 3.97
C LYS A 159 -19.55 -18.93 4.42
N TYR A 160 -18.26 -19.10 4.14
CA TYR A 160 -17.48 -20.28 4.48
C TYR A 160 -16.28 -19.86 5.33
N PRO A 161 -16.49 -19.56 6.63
CA PRO A 161 -15.37 -19.26 7.51
C PRO A 161 -14.44 -20.48 7.57
N PRO A 162 -13.11 -20.27 7.63
CA PRO A 162 -12.17 -21.36 7.75
C PRO A 162 -12.46 -22.16 9.03
N GLN A 163 -12.69 -23.46 8.89
CA GLN A 163 -12.76 -24.38 10.02
C GLN A 163 -11.39 -24.41 10.70
N THR A 164 -11.26 -23.83 11.89
CA THR A 164 -10.11 -24.04 12.76
C THR A 164 -10.13 -25.47 13.29
N THR A 165 -9.51 -26.41 12.58
CA THR A 165 -9.12 -27.70 13.13
C THR A 165 -7.96 -27.48 14.10
N SER A 166 -8.24 -27.59 15.39
CA SER A 166 -7.25 -27.68 16.45
C SER A 166 -6.56 -29.05 16.36
N GLU A 167 -5.45 -29.14 15.62
CA GLU A 167 -4.49 -30.23 15.75
C GLU A 167 -3.23 -29.65 16.40
N GLU A 168 -2.96 -30.06 17.64
CA GLU A 168 -1.69 -29.82 18.32
C GLU A 168 -0.55 -30.42 17.49
N PRO A 169 0.48 -29.64 17.10
CA PRO A 169 1.66 -30.21 16.47
C PRO A 169 2.44 -31.01 17.52
N SER A 170 2.56 -32.32 17.31
CA SER A 170 3.48 -33.17 18.07
C SER A 170 4.90 -32.63 17.95
N GLN A 171 5.57 -32.45 19.09
CA GLN A 171 6.92 -31.90 19.15
C GLN A 171 7.92 -32.86 18.45
N PRO A 172 8.80 -32.37 17.56
CA PRO A 172 9.88 -33.19 17.03
C PRO A 172 10.95 -33.42 18.11
N ASP A 173 11.32 -34.69 18.30
CA ASP A 173 12.38 -35.12 19.23
C ASP A 173 13.75 -34.57 18.76
N TYR A 174 14.31 -33.65 19.55
CA TYR A 174 15.57 -32.96 19.29
C TYR A 174 16.72 -33.68 20.00
N THR A 175 17.14 -34.84 19.48
CA THR A 175 18.40 -35.47 19.90
C THR A 175 19.56 -34.90 19.08
N TYR A 176 20.21 -33.89 19.66
CA TYR A 176 21.40 -33.22 19.12
C TYR A 176 22.67 -34.04 19.39
N ASN A 177 23.20 -34.73 18.37
CA ASN A 177 24.54 -35.33 18.39
C ASN A 177 25.54 -34.42 17.66
N GLY A 178 26.06 -33.41 18.36
CA GLY A 178 27.03 -32.47 17.83
C GLY A 178 28.43 -33.08 17.64
N GLY A 179 29.00 -32.91 16.45
CA GLY A 179 30.41 -33.13 16.15
C GLY A 179 30.90 -32.07 15.16
N PHE A 180 31.39 -30.94 15.68
CA PHE A 180 32.05 -29.90 14.89
C PHE A 180 33.51 -30.32 14.65
N GLY A 181 33.83 -30.68 13.42
CA GLY A 181 35.18 -30.99 12.96
C GLY A 181 35.30 -30.71 11.48
N GLY A 182 35.52 -29.44 11.13
CA GLY A 182 35.92 -29.05 9.78
C GLY A 182 37.34 -29.51 9.53
N GLN A 183 37.53 -30.39 8.56
CA GLN A 183 38.82 -30.81 8.05
C GLN A 183 38.84 -30.40 6.58
N ASP A 184 39.36 -29.21 6.31
CA ASP A 184 39.69 -28.80 4.94
C ASP A 184 41.13 -29.26 4.66
N VAL A 185 41.26 -30.03 3.57
CA VAL A 185 42.48 -30.55 2.94
C VAL A 185 43.10 -29.50 2.03
#